data_AF-A0A382NAT7-F1
#
_entry.id   AF-A0A382NAT7-F1
#
_cell.length_a   1.000
_cell.length_b   1.000
_cell.length_c   1.000
_cell.angle_alpha   90.00
_cell.angle_beta   90.00
_cell.angle_gamma   90.00
#
_symmetry.space_group_name_H-M   'P 1'
#
loop_
_entity.id
_entity.type
_entity.pdbx_description
1 polymer ?
#
loop_
_entity_poly.entity_id
_entity_poly.type
_entity_poly.pdbx_seq_one_letter_code
_entity_poly.pdbx_strand_id
1 'polypeptide(L)'
;VETYKNISLTAWIYLALCLVTLLDALFPISFLLEISTALIFIFVAFEFRSVPRPQQIAGGILISLSLIAAAVSQDWQTVIVEGVGRSRIFLLLFFAISWLQAPAEESHSLGAVTANIVSQP
;
A
#
# COMPACT_ATOMS: atom_id res chain seq x y z
N VAL A 1 -21.30 22.84 -12.44
CA VAL A 1 -21.50 22.20 -11.11
C VAL A 1 -20.94 20.81 -11.23
N GLU A 2 -19.66 20.67 -10.90
CA GLU A 2 -18.88 19.44 -11.01
C GLU A 2 -19.51 18.34 -10.18
N THR A 3 -19.85 17.23 -10.86
CA THR A 3 -20.30 16.00 -10.25
C THR A 3 -19.17 15.47 -9.37
N TYR A 4 -19.38 15.52 -8.05
CA TYR A 4 -18.54 14.88 -7.06
C TYR A 4 -18.26 13.44 -7.50
N LYS A 5 -17.05 13.22 -8.03
CA LYS A 5 -16.53 11.93 -8.42
C LYS A 5 -16.50 11.08 -7.15
N ASN A 6 -17.47 10.19 -6.99
CA ASN A 6 -17.58 9.31 -5.85
C ASN A 6 -16.21 8.67 -5.59
N ILE A 7 -15.58 9.04 -4.48
CA ILE A 7 -14.31 8.45 -4.04
C ILE A 7 -14.54 6.95 -4.00
N SER A 8 -13.74 6.17 -4.74
CA SER A 8 -13.96 4.73 -4.85
C SER A 8 -13.85 4.09 -3.45
N LEU A 9 -14.69 3.10 -3.18
CA LEU A 9 -14.69 2.36 -1.91
C LEU A 9 -13.28 1.85 -1.56
N THR A 10 -12.50 1.46 -2.56
CA THR A 10 -11.10 1.02 -2.42
C THR A 10 -10.17 2.12 -1.91
N ALA A 11 -10.39 3.39 -2.28
CA ALA A 11 -9.60 4.51 -1.77
C ALA A 11 -9.85 4.73 -0.26
N TRP A 12 -11.10 4.58 0.19
CA TRP A 12 -11.42 4.63 1.62
C TRP A 12 -10.80 3.47 2.41
N ILE A 13 -10.82 2.25 1.84
CA ILE A 13 -10.17 1.08 2.45
C ILE A 13 -8.66 1.32 2.56
N TYR A 14 -8.04 1.85 1.51
CA TYR A 14 -6.61 2.14 1.49
C TYR A 14 -6.22 3.23 2.49
N LEU A 15 -7.03 4.30 2.60
CA LEU A 15 -6.81 5.36 3.59
C LEU A 15 -6.93 4.82 5.02
N ALA A 16 -7.96 4.02 5.30
CA ALA A 16 -8.12 3.38 6.60
C ALA A 16 -6.92 2.46 6.93
N LEU A 17 -6.44 1.71 5.94
CA LEU A 17 -5.25 0.86 6.07
C LEU A 17 -4.00 1.67 6.40
N CYS A 18 -3.78 2.80 5.73
CA CYS A 18 -2.66 3.69 6.03
C CYS A 18 -2.76 4.27 7.43
N LEU A 19 -3.96 4.70 7.86
CA LEU A 19 -4.17 5.26 9.19
C LEU A 19 -3.93 4.20 10.28
N VAL A 20 -4.49 2.99 10.13
CA VAL A 20 -4.26 1.88 11.08
C VAL A 20 -2.78 1.51 11.12
N THR A 21 -2.10 1.43 9.97
CA THR A 21 -0.68 1.09 9.91
C THR A 21 0.19 2.18 10.54
N LEU A 22 -0.16 3.44 10.36
CA LEU A 22 0.53 4.57 10.98
C LEU A 22 0.32 4.58 12.51
N LEU A 23 -0.89 4.28 12.98
CA LEU A 23 -1.16 4.13 14.41
C LEU A 23 -0.42 2.94 15.02
N ASP A 24 -0.36 1.81 14.32
CA ASP A 24 0.41 0.62 14.72
C ASP A 24 1.91 0.92 14.83
N ALA A 25 2.45 1.75 13.90
CA ALA A 25 3.85 2.17 13.91
C ALA A 25 4.17 3.14 15.07
N LEU A 26 3.22 4.02 15.45
CA LEU A 26 3.39 4.97 16.55
C LEU A 26 3.14 4.33 17.92
N PHE A 27 2.19 3.40 17.99
CA PHE A 27 1.79 2.68 19.19
C PHE A 27 1.72 1.19 18.86
N PRO A 28 2.77 0.40 19.17
CA PRO A 28 2.80 -1.03 18.87
C PRO A 28 1.80 -1.77 19.76
N ILE A 29 0.55 -1.86 19.28
CA ILE A 29 -0.58 -2.50 19.96
C ILE A 29 -0.89 -3.79 19.18
N SER A 30 -0.75 -4.95 19.82
CA SER A 30 -0.91 -6.26 19.15
C SER A 30 -2.24 -6.44 18.41
N PHE A 31 -3.31 -5.78 18.86
CA PHE A 31 -4.63 -5.82 18.21
C PHE A 31 -4.68 -5.07 16.86
N LEU A 32 -3.91 -3.98 16.71
CA LEU A 32 -3.85 -3.23 15.45
C LEU A 32 -3.15 -4.03 14.34
N LEU A 33 -2.21 -4.89 14.74
CA LEU A 33 -1.52 -5.79 13.82
C LEU A 33 -2.48 -6.81 13.18
N GLU A 34 -3.45 -7.35 13.92
CA GLU A 34 -4.43 -8.28 13.35
C GLU A 34 -5.40 -7.55 12.42
N ILE A 35 -5.87 -6.37 12.81
CA ILE A 35 -6.78 -5.54 12.00
C ILE A 35 -6.15 -5.14 10.68
N SER A 36 -4.93 -4.60 10.70
CA SER A 36 -4.22 -4.19 9.48
C SER A 36 -3.93 -5.38 8.57
N THR A 37 -3.62 -6.55 9.13
CA THR A 37 -3.47 -7.78 8.34
C THR A 37 -4.76 -8.14 7.60
N ALA A 38 -5.88 -8.19 8.33
CA ALA A 38 -7.19 -8.48 7.73
C ALA A 38 -7.56 -7.45 6.65
N LEU A 39 -7.28 -6.17 6.91
CA LEU A 39 -7.59 -5.09 5.98
C LEU A 39 -6.74 -5.15 4.71
N ILE A 40 -5.47 -5.56 4.80
CA ILE A 40 -4.61 -5.81 3.63
C ILE A 40 -5.19 -6.94 2.77
N PHE A 41 -5.61 -8.05 3.38
CA PHE A 41 -6.23 -9.15 2.63
C PHE A 41 -7.49 -8.70 1.90
N ILE A 42 -8.35 -7.93 2.58
CA ILE A 42 -9.55 -7.34 1.97
C ILE A 42 -9.16 -6.43 0.81
N PHE A 43 -8.25 -5.48 1.04
CA PHE A 43 -7.79 -4.55 0.01
C PHE A 43 -7.25 -5.28 -1.22
N VAL A 44 -6.36 -6.24 -1.02
CA VAL A 44 -5.79 -7.05 -2.11
C VAL A 44 -6.89 -7.83 -2.83
N ALA A 45 -7.84 -8.46 -2.12
CA ALA A 45 -8.92 -9.22 -2.75
C ALA A 45 -9.82 -8.35 -3.65
N PHE A 46 -10.10 -7.11 -3.23
CA PHE A 46 -10.85 -6.14 -4.04
C PHE A 46 -10.03 -5.68 -5.25
N GLU A 47 -8.77 -5.32 -5.04
CA GLU A 47 -7.93 -4.71 -6.08
C GLU A 47 -7.39 -5.75 -7.08
N PHE A 48 -7.34 -7.04 -6.71
CA PHE A 48 -6.79 -8.10 -7.55
C PHE A 48 -7.45 -8.17 -8.94
N ARG A 49 -8.76 -7.86 -9.03
CA ARG A 49 -9.50 -7.86 -10.29
C ARG A 49 -9.16 -6.67 -11.19
N SER A 50 -8.66 -5.58 -10.62
CA SER A 50 -8.28 -4.36 -11.34
C SER A 50 -6.86 -4.43 -11.89
N VAL A 51 -6.01 -5.31 -11.35
CA VAL A 51 -4.59 -5.43 -11.66
C VAL A 51 -4.36 -6.11 -13.04
N PRO A 52 -3.38 -5.67 -13.86
CA PRO A 52 -3.01 -6.33 -15.11
C PRO A 52 -2.65 -7.81 -14.94
N ARG A 53 -3.05 -8.68 -15.89
CA ARG A 53 -2.83 -10.14 -15.80
C ARG A 53 -1.41 -10.59 -15.47
N PRO A 54 -0.34 -9.98 -16.04
CA PRO A 54 1.04 -10.39 -15.70
C PRO A 54 1.35 -10.22 -14.21
N GLN A 55 0.85 -9.15 -13.59
CA GLN A 55 1.05 -8.88 -12.17
C GLN A 55 0.20 -9.81 -11.29
N GLN A 56 -1.01 -10.17 -11.72
CA GLN A 56 -1.83 -11.17 -11.03
C GLN A 56 -1.12 -12.54 -10.99
N ILE A 57 -0.49 -12.96 -12.09
CA ILE A 57 0.25 -14.23 -12.17
C ILE A 57 1.47 -14.19 -11.24
N ALA A 58 2.27 -13.13 -11.30
CA ALA A 58 3.42 -12.96 -10.42
C ALA A 58 3.00 -12.99 -8.93
N GLY A 59 1.94 -12.27 -8.58
CA GLY A 59 1.36 -12.27 -7.24
C GLY A 59 0.89 -13.66 -6.81
N GLY A 60 0.19 -14.39 -7.70
CA GLY A 60 -0.27 -15.76 -7.43
C GLY A 60 0.87 -16.75 -7.20
N ILE A 61 1.96 -16.65 -7.97
CA ILE A 61 3.16 -17.47 -7.78
C ILE A 61 3.80 -17.18 -6.43
N LEU A 62 3.96 -15.91 -6.08
CA LEU A 62 4.54 -15.49 -4.80
C LEU A 62 3.69 -15.98 -3.61
N ILE A 63 2.37 -15.82 -3.66
CA ILE A 63 1.46 -16.32 -2.62
C ILE A 63 1.57 -17.84 -2.49
N SER A 64 1.62 -18.56 -3.62
CA SER A 64 1.74 -20.03 -3.61
C SER A 64 3.05 -20.48 -2.99
N LEU A 65 4.17 -19.82 -3.32
CA LEU A 65 5.47 -20.09 -2.71
C LEU A 65 5.46 -19.82 -1.20
N SER A 66 4.83 -18.73 -0.77
CA SER A 66 4.67 -18.44 0.66
C SER A 66 3.84 -19.49 1.40
N LEU A 67 2.75 -20.00 0.78
CA LEU A 67 1.94 -21.07 1.36
C LEU A 67 2.72 -22.38 1.48
N ILE A 68 3.52 -22.72 0.46
CA ILE A 68 4.40 -23.90 0.50
C ILE A 68 5.44 -23.74 1.60
N ALA A 69 6.08 -22.57 1.70
CA ALA A 69 7.06 -22.29 2.75
C ALA A 69 6.45 -22.42 4.16
N ALA A 70 5.24 -21.88 4.37
CA ALA A 70 4.52 -22.01 5.64
C ALA A 70 4.15 -23.47 5.98
N ALA A 71 3.72 -24.26 4.98
CA ALA A 71 3.41 -25.67 5.18
C ALA A 71 4.65 -26.49 5.57
N VAL A 72 5.81 -26.17 4.98
CA VAL A 72 7.08 -26.85 5.28
C VAL A 72 7.62 -26.44 6.66
N SER A 73 7.50 -25.18 7.06
CA SER A 73 7.97 -24.70 8.37
C SER A 73 7.01 -25.04 9.52
N GLN A 74 5.76 -25.42 9.22
CA GLN A 74 4.64 -25.53 10.18
C GLN A 74 4.35 -24.23 10.94
N ASP A 75 4.94 -23.10 10.52
CA ASP A 75 4.82 -21.81 11.17
C ASP A 75 4.03 -20.83 10.29
N TRP A 76 2.72 -21.08 10.24
CA TRP A 76 1.78 -20.27 9.47
C TRP A 76 1.67 -18.85 10.00
N GLN A 77 1.75 -18.68 11.32
CA GLN A 77 1.51 -17.41 11.98
C GLN A 77 2.66 -16.45 11.67
N THR A 78 3.90 -16.90 11.80
CA THR A 78 5.08 -16.08 11.46
C THR A 78 5.09 -15.74 9.97
N VAL A 79 4.84 -16.69 9.07
CA VAL A 79 4.88 -16.42 7.62
C VAL A 79 3.81 -15.41 7.19
N ILE A 80 2.59 -15.51 7.74
CA ILE A 80 1.50 -14.57 7.42
C ILE A 80 1.76 -13.21 8.08
N VAL A 81 2.06 -13.18 9.37
CA VAL A 81 2.20 -11.94 10.13
C VAL A 81 3.44 -11.16 9.70
N GLU A 82 4.61 -11.79 9.56
CA GLU A 82 5.80 -11.10 9.08
C GLU A 82 5.69 -10.73 7.60
N GLY A 83 5.12 -11.62 6.77
CA GLY A 83 4.93 -11.37 5.35
C GLY A 83 4.05 -10.14 5.10
N VAL A 84 2.93 -10.06 5.81
CA VAL A 84 2.01 -8.92 5.75
C VAL A 84 2.57 -7.69 6.48
N GLY A 85 3.31 -7.89 7.58
CA GLY A 85 4.02 -6.82 8.27
C GLY A 85 5.01 -6.10 7.37
N ARG A 86 5.73 -6.83 6.50
CA ARG A 86 6.66 -6.21 5.53
C ARG A 86 5.96 -5.43 4.44
N SER A 87 4.79 -5.89 3.96
CA SER A 87 4.06 -5.19 2.89
C SER A 87 3.47 -3.86 3.34
N ARG A 88 3.13 -3.71 4.63
CA ARG A 88 2.66 -2.45 5.24
C ARG A 88 3.58 -1.26 5.00
N ILE A 89 4.89 -1.47 5.16
CA ILE A 89 5.89 -0.40 4.98
C ILE A 89 5.83 0.13 3.56
N PHE A 90 5.75 -0.76 2.56
CA PHE A 90 5.61 -0.36 1.17
C PHE A 90 4.31 0.39 0.92
N LEU A 91 3.17 -0.09 1.46
CA LEU A 91 1.88 0.59 1.32
C LEU A 91 1.91 2.00 1.93
N LEU A 92 2.49 2.16 3.11
CA LEU A 92 2.68 3.47 3.74
C LEU A 92 3.59 4.39 2.94
N LEU A 93 4.70 3.86 2.40
CA LEU A 93 5.60 4.65 1.56
C LEU A 93 4.90 5.13 0.29
N PHE A 94 4.17 4.26 -0.40
CA PHE A 94 3.38 4.65 -1.56
C PHE A 94 2.35 5.72 -1.21
N PHE A 95 1.63 5.54 -0.10
CA PHE A 95 0.67 6.52 0.38
C PHE A 95 1.35 7.87 0.66
N ALA A 96 2.46 7.88 1.40
CA ALA A 96 3.20 9.10 1.71
C ALA A 96 3.69 9.81 0.45
N ILE A 97 4.20 9.06 -0.53
CA ILE A 97 4.65 9.61 -1.82
C ILE A 97 3.46 10.20 -2.59
N SER A 98 2.36 9.47 -2.74
CA SER A 98 1.16 9.96 -3.42
C SER A 98 0.56 11.18 -2.71
N TRP A 99 0.61 11.20 -1.38
CA TRP A 99 0.16 12.34 -0.57
C TRP A 99 1.06 13.56 -0.74
N LEU A 100 2.37 13.38 -0.90
CA LEU A 100 3.33 14.46 -1.14
C LEU A 100 3.35 14.93 -2.60
N GLN A 101 3.01 14.07 -3.57
CA GLN A 101 2.90 14.44 -4.98
C GLN A 101 1.79 15.49 -5.19
N ALA A 102 0.65 15.34 -4.53
CA ALA A 102 -0.47 16.29 -4.63
C ALA A 102 -0.08 17.76 -4.34
N PRO A 103 0.56 18.11 -3.21
CA PRO A 103 1.04 19.47 -2.96
C PRO A 103 2.33 19.83 -3.72
N ALA A 104 3.14 18.85 -4.17
CA ALA A 104 4.34 19.11 -4.96
C ALA A 104 4.02 19.60 -6.38
N GLU A 105 2.92 19.14 -6.98
CA GLU A 105 2.42 19.63 -8.27
C GLU A 105 1.97 21.10 -8.20
N GLU A 106 1.52 21.57 -7.04
CA GLU A 106 1.08 22.97 -6.82
C GLU A 106 2.21 23.90 -6.33
N SER A 107 3.39 23.37 -6.04
CA SER A 107 4.50 24.15 -5.48
C SER A 107 5.28 24.94 -6.54
N HIS A 108 5.06 26.25 -6.58
CA HIS A 108 5.80 27.21 -7.43
C HIS A 108 7.33 27.15 -7.23
N SER A 109 7.83 26.73 -6.05
CA SER A 109 9.27 26.67 -5.77
C SER A 109 9.96 25.45 -6.38
N LEU A 110 9.26 24.31 -6.49
CA LEU A 110 9.78 23.11 -7.15
C LEU A 110 9.79 23.28 -8.67
N GLY A 111 8.72 23.85 -9.24
CA GLY A 111 8.67 24.17 -10.67
C GLY A 111 9.80 25.12 -11.13
N ALA A 112 10.18 26.09 -10.29
CA ALA A 112 11.29 26.99 -10.57
C ALA A 112 12.67 26.28 -10.63
N VAL A 113 12.88 25.25 -9.80
CA VAL A 113 14.13 24.44 -9.81
C VAL A 113 14.14 23.49 -11.00
N THR A 114 13.02 22.82 -11.30
CA THR A 114 12.93 21.93 -12.48
C THR A 114 13.09 22.72 -13.78
N ALA A 115 12.50 23.92 -13.86
CA ALA A 115 12.70 24.83 -15.00
C ALA A 115 14.17 25.23 -15.16
N ASN A 116 14.88 25.51 -14.05
CA ASN A 116 16.29 25.87 -14.09
C ASN A 116 17.23 24.71 -14.48
N ILE A 117 16.88 23.46 -14.14
CA ILE A 117 17.64 22.26 -14.54
C ILE A 117 17.39 21.93 -16.01
N VAL A 118 16.15 22.07 -16.49
CA VAL A 118 15.78 21.84 -17.90
C VAL A 118 16.30 22.96 -18.82
N SER A 119 16.50 24.17 -18.30
CA SER A 119 17.07 25.29 -19.06
C SER A 119 18.60 25.34 -19.06
N GLN A 120 19.28 24.43 -18.37
CA GLN A 120 20.74 24.31 -18.46
C GLN A 120 21.11 23.49 -19.70
N PRO A 121 21.88 24.05 -20.65
CA PRO A 121 22.31 23.35 -21.87
C PRO A 121 23.32 22.23 -21.62
#